data_AF-A0A1H5ADN4-F1
#
_entry.id   AF-A0A1H5ADN4-F1
#
_cell.length_a   1.000
_cell.length_b   1.000
_cell.length_c   1.000
_cell.angle_alpha   90.00
_cell.angle_beta   90.00
_cell.angle_gamma   90.00
#
_symmetry.space_group_name_H-M   'P 1'
#
loop_
_entity.id
_entity.type
_entity.pdbx_description
1 polymer ?
#
loop_
_entity_poly.entity_id
_entity_poly.type
_entity_poly.pdbx_seq_one_letter_code
_entity_poly.pdbx_strand_id
1 'polypeptide(L)'
;MNRTDRLYALVEELRAASPRPRSARTLAARFEVSVRTVERDLAALQQSGVPVYAVPGRSGGYALDRRRTLPPLTITPAEATALAVGLNALAGTPFAADARSALHKVLAVMPERERAAAAEMVGRVQLLVPAAGAARSAEPVVPAVLREALTAGRVLRLAYSDREGVLTSREVEPVAFLGGDEHWYLAGWCRLREAPRGFRLDRIRAVEALDERVPARHVDLSELDTLGSDLVPLTEFGV
;
A
#
# COMPACT_ATOMS: atom_id res chain seq x y z
N MET A 1 -26.32 -8.05 23.04
CA MET A 1 -25.36 -7.35 22.15
C MET A 1 -25.47 -7.91 20.73
N ASN A 2 -25.68 -7.06 19.71
CA ASN A 2 -25.65 -7.50 18.31
C ASN A 2 -24.23 -7.98 17.95
N ARG A 3 -24.12 -8.89 16.98
CA ARG A 3 -22.84 -9.44 16.52
C ARG A 3 -21.90 -8.37 16.00
N THR A 4 -22.41 -7.38 15.24
CA THR A 4 -21.58 -6.29 14.71
C THR A 4 -20.95 -5.46 15.82
N ASP A 5 -21.74 -5.04 16.81
CA ASP A 5 -21.24 -4.31 17.97
C ASP A 5 -20.19 -5.13 18.75
N ARG A 6 -20.42 -6.44 18.88
CA ARG A 6 -19.50 -7.34 19.57
C ARG A 6 -18.19 -7.51 18.81
N LEU A 7 -18.22 -7.61 17.48
CA LEU A 7 -17.02 -7.68 16.64
C LEU A 7 -16.18 -6.41 16.79
N TYR A 8 -16.82 -5.24 16.75
CA TYR A 8 -16.15 -3.96 16.98
C TYR A 8 -15.52 -3.91 18.39
N ALA A 9 -16.31 -4.24 19.42
CA ALA A 9 -15.83 -4.22 20.80
C ALA A 9 -14.70 -5.23 21.07
N LEU A 10 -14.71 -6.39 20.40
CA LEU A 10 -13.62 -7.37 20.44
C LEU A 10 -12.32 -6.77 19.88
N VAL A 11 -12.40 -6.09 18.73
CA VAL A 11 -11.23 -5.43 18.13
C VAL A 11 -10.68 -4.35 19.05
N GLU A 12 -11.52 -3.50 19.62
CA GLU A 12 -11.08 -2.46 20.56
C GLU A 12 -10.47 -3.03 21.84
N GLU A 13 -11.05 -4.10 22.41
CA GLU A 13 -10.49 -4.75 23.60
C GLU A 13 -9.11 -5.36 23.30
N LEU A 14 -8.97 -6.06 22.17
CA LEU A 14 -7.69 -6.64 21.75
C LEU A 14 -6.66 -5.55 21.42
N ARG A 15 -7.09 -4.44 20.82
CA ARG A 15 -6.24 -3.29 20.54
C ARG A 15 -5.76 -2.67 21.85
N ALA A 16 -6.65 -2.40 22.81
CA ALA A 16 -6.30 -1.81 24.10
C ALA A 16 -5.33 -2.68 24.91
N ALA A 17 -5.53 -4.01 24.89
CA ALA A 17 -4.68 -4.96 25.59
C ALA A 17 -3.34 -5.26 24.89
N SER A 18 -3.25 -5.05 23.56
CA SER A 18 -2.06 -5.37 22.76
C SER A 18 -0.78 -4.71 23.31
N PRO A 19 0.35 -5.43 23.41
CA PRO A 19 0.63 -6.76 22.86
C PRO A 19 0.22 -7.93 23.77
N ARG A 20 -0.40 -7.68 24.94
CA ARG A 20 -0.77 -8.75 25.87
C ARG A 20 -1.97 -9.54 25.32
N PRO A 21 -1.87 -10.88 25.20
CA PRO A 21 -2.99 -11.70 24.72
C PRO A 21 -4.13 -11.75 25.74
N ARG A 22 -5.36 -11.87 25.22
CA ARG A 22 -6.58 -12.12 26.00
C ARG A 22 -7.10 -13.52 25.70
N SER A 23 -7.32 -14.32 26.74
CA SER A 23 -7.90 -15.66 26.55
C SER A 23 -9.35 -15.58 26.04
N ALA A 24 -9.79 -16.56 25.26
CA ALA A 24 -11.18 -16.63 24.81
C ALA A 24 -12.17 -16.69 25.99
N ARG A 25 -11.78 -17.30 27.11
CA ARG A 25 -12.59 -17.32 28.35
C ARG A 25 -12.75 -15.93 28.96
N THR A 26 -11.68 -15.14 29.01
CA THR A 26 -11.73 -13.76 29.52
C THR A 26 -12.62 -12.88 28.66
N LEU A 27 -12.49 -12.99 27.34
CA LEU A 27 -13.33 -12.26 26.39
C LEU A 27 -14.79 -12.71 26.50
N ALA A 28 -15.04 -14.01 26.63
CA ALA A 28 -16.37 -14.58 26.78
C ALA A 28 -17.07 -14.07 28.05
N ALA A 29 -16.36 -14.06 29.18
CA ALA A 29 -16.87 -13.49 30.42
C ALA A 29 -17.16 -11.99 30.29
N ARG A 30 -16.26 -11.23 29.65
CA ARG A 30 -16.41 -9.78 29.48
C ARG A 30 -17.59 -9.38 28.59
N PHE A 31 -17.81 -10.12 27.50
CA PHE A 31 -18.88 -9.83 26.56
C PHE A 31 -20.16 -10.64 26.83
N GLU A 32 -20.21 -11.37 27.95
CA GLU A 32 -21.35 -12.18 28.40
C GLU A 32 -21.86 -13.15 27.32
N VAL A 33 -20.93 -13.83 26.64
CA VAL A 33 -21.22 -14.81 25.59
C VAL A 33 -20.45 -16.11 25.82
N SER A 34 -20.80 -17.18 25.09
CA SER A 34 -20.04 -18.43 25.16
C SER A 34 -18.63 -18.29 24.56
N VAL A 35 -17.69 -19.10 25.05
CA VAL A 35 -16.34 -19.21 24.47
C VAL A 35 -16.39 -19.52 22.98
N ARG A 36 -17.29 -20.44 22.57
CA ARG A 36 -17.50 -20.81 21.17
C ARG A 36 -17.97 -19.63 20.32
N THR A 37 -18.75 -18.71 20.88
CA THR A 37 -19.17 -17.48 20.19
C THR A 37 -17.98 -16.56 19.95
N VAL A 38 -17.15 -16.35 20.97
CA VAL A 38 -15.93 -15.53 20.86
C VAL A 38 -14.97 -16.13 19.83
N GLU A 39 -14.72 -17.43 19.87
CA GLU A 39 -13.83 -18.09 18.90
C GLU A 39 -14.32 -17.97 17.47
N ARG A 40 -15.64 -18.10 17.23
CA ARG A 40 -16.22 -17.83 15.90
C ARG A 40 -16.07 -16.39 15.46
N ASP A 41 -16.27 -15.44 16.37
CA ASP A 41 -16.16 -14.01 16.05
C ASP A 41 -14.68 -13.64 15.78
N LEU A 42 -13.73 -14.18 16.54
CA LEU A 42 -12.30 -14.03 16.28
C LEU A 42 -11.90 -14.63 14.93
N ALA A 43 -12.39 -15.82 14.60
CA ALA A 43 -12.15 -16.43 13.29
C ALA A 43 -12.74 -15.58 12.15
N ALA A 44 -13.92 -14.99 12.34
CA ALA A 44 -14.52 -14.09 11.36
C ALA A 44 -13.69 -12.81 11.17
N LEU A 45 -13.16 -12.22 12.26
CA LEU A 45 -12.25 -11.07 12.21
C LEU A 45 -10.96 -11.39 11.46
N GLN A 46 -10.38 -12.58 11.69
CA GLN A 46 -9.19 -13.03 10.97
C GLN A 46 -9.46 -13.20 9.47
N GLN A 47 -10.59 -13.81 9.12
CA GLN A 47 -11.02 -13.97 7.72
C GLN A 47 -11.30 -12.63 7.03
N SER A 48 -11.74 -11.61 7.78
CA SER A 48 -11.93 -10.26 7.26
C SER A 48 -10.64 -9.42 7.25
N GLY A 49 -9.48 -10.01 7.54
CA GLY A 49 -8.19 -9.35 7.46
C GLY A 49 -7.82 -8.48 8.67
N VAL A 50 -8.57 -8.56 9.78
CA VAL A 50 -8.12 -7.95 11.04
C VAL A 50 -6.92 -8.77 11.55
N PRO A 51 -5.77 -8.15 11.87
CA PRO A 51 -4.54 -8.87 12.18
C PRO A 51 -4.54 -9.40 13.62
N VAL A 52 -5.52 -10.23 13.95
CA VAL A 52 -5.61 -10.98 15.20
C VAL A 52 -4.85 -12.28 15.05
N TYR A 53 -3.98 -12.59 16.00
CA TYR A 53 -3.23 -13.84 16.04
C TYR A 53 -3.39 -14.54 17.39
N ALA A 54 -3.26 -15.86 17.37
CA ALA A 54 -3.29 -16.69 18.57
C ALA A 54 -1.86 -16.84 19.14
N VAL A 55 -1.74 -16.65 20.45
CA VAL A 55 -0.55 -16.91 21.24
C VAL A 55 -0.79 -18.23 21.99
N PRO A 56 -0.02 -19.31 21.71
CA PRO A 56 -0.20 -20.59 22.38
C PRO A 56 0.33 -20.56 23.83
N GLY A 57 -0.07 -21.56 24.62
CA GLY A 57 0.42 -21.76 25.99
C GLY A 57 -0.61 -21.45 27.09
N ARG A 58 -0.25 -21.74 28.34
CA ARG A 58 -1.14 -21.66 29.51
C ARG A 58 -1.61 -20.23 29.84
N SER A 59 -0.78 -19.23 29.52
CA SER A 59 -1.09 -17.79 29.59
C SER A 59 -1.38 -17.18 28.21
N GLY A 60 -1.60 -18.03 27.20
CA GLY A 60 -1.89 -17.66 25.83
C GLY A 60 -3.32 -17.12 25.63
N GLY A 61 -3.63 -16.79 24.38
CA GLY A 61 -4.90 -16.18 24.00
C GLY A 61 -4.81 -15.51 22.64
N TYR A 62 -5.61 -14.49 22.42
CA TYR A 62 -5.64 -13.74 21.17
C TYR A 62 -5.08 -12.34 21.39
N ALA A 63 -4.29 -11.86 20.45
CA ALA A 63 -3.74 -10.52 20.44
C ALA A 63 -3.91 -9.89 19.05
N LEU A 64 -3.99 -8.56 19.01
CA LEU A 64 -4.03 -7.79 17.77
C LEU A 64 -2.64 -7.24 17.47
N ASP A 65 -2.14 -7.44 16.25
CA ASP A 65 -0.87 -6.88 15.80
C ASP A 65 -1.05 -5.39 15.48
N ARG A 66 -0.66 -4.54 16.44
CA ARG A 66 -0.70 -3.08 16.32
C ARG A 66 0.17 -2.55 15.18
N ARG A 67 1.16 -3.30 14.69
CA ARG A 67 2.01 -2.87 13.57
C ARG A 67 1.31 -2.95 12.22
N ARG A 68 0.17 -3.65 12.15
CA ARG A 68 -0.60 -3.87 10.91
C ARG A 68 -1.95 -3.15 10.88
N THR A 69 -2.25 -2.34 11.90
CA THR A 69 -3.47 -1.51 11.93
C THR A 69 -3.12 -0.10 12.35
N LEU A 70 -3.71 0.90 11.69
CA LEU A 70 -3.71 2.25 12.25
C LEU A 70 -4.65 2.29 13.46
N PRO A 71 -4.29 2.99 14.56
CA PRO A 71 -5.26 3.34 15.60
C PRO A 71 -6.38 4.21 15.01
N PRO A 72 -7.53 4.35 15.69
CA PRO A 72 -8.56 5.31 15.27
C PRO A 72 -7.96 6.70 15.09
N LEU A 73 -8.10 7.25 13.88
CA LEU A 73 -7.63 8.59 13.52
C LEU A 73 -8.83 9.52 13.43
N THR A 74 -8.69 10.72 13.97
CA THR A 74 -9.62 11.82 13.69
C THR A 74 -9.12 12.53 12.44
N ILE A 75 -9.93 12.55 11.39
CA ILE A 75 -9.64 13.27 10.14
C ILE A 75 -10.70 14.34 9.98
N THR A 76 -10.28 15.61 9.88
CA THR A 76 -11.18 16.74 9.63
C THR A 76 -11.65 16.75 8.17
N PRO A 77 -12.78 17.42 7.84
CA PRO A 77 -13.22 17.56 6.45
C PRO A 77 -12.19 18.22 5.52
N ALA A 78 -11.39 19.16 6.05
CA ALA A 78 -10.33 19.82 5.29
C ALA A 78 -9.16 18.85 4.99
N GLU A 79 -8.71 18.07 5.97
CA GLU A 79 -7.69 17.04 5.78
C GLU A 79 -8.18 15.95 4.82
N ALA A 80 -9.45 15.53 4.92
CA ALA A 80 -10.04 14.58 3.99
C ALA A 80 -10.06 15.11 2.55
N THR A 81 -10.36 16.40 2.37
CA THR A 81 -10.29 17.08 1.06
C THR A 81 -8.86 17.11 0.53
N ALA A 82 -7.89 17.49 1.36
CA ALA A 82 -6.48 17.51 0.97
C ALA A 82 -5.96 16.13 0.58
N LEU A 83 -6.31 15.10 1.36
CA LEU A 83 -6.02 13.69 1.05
C LEU A 83 -6.69 13.29 -0.27
N ALA A 84 -7.96 13.62 -0.48
CA ALA A 84 -8.64 13.31 -1.73
C ALA A 84 -7.96 13.96 -2.94
N VAL A 85 -7.56 15.23 -2.85
CA VAL A 85 -6.82 15.92 -3.93
C VAL A 85 -5.47 15.24 -4.19
N GLY A 86 -4.66 15.00 -3.14
CA GLY A 86 -3.36 14.35 -3.28
C GLY A 86 -3.43 12.92 -3.83
N LEU A 87 -4.40 12.14 -3.35
CA LEU A 87 -4.62 10.77 -3.83
C LEU A 87 -5.16 10.74 -5.27
N ASN A 88 -6.01 11.70 -5.67
CA ASN A 88 -6.43 11.83 -7.07
C ASN A 88 -5.28 12.27 -7.99
N ALA A 89 -4.30 13.04 -7.49
CA ALA A 89 -3.09 13.36 -8.26
C ALA A 89 -2.24 12.12 -8.59
N LEU A 90 -2.41 11.02 -7.83
CA LEU A 90 -1.78 9.73 -8.13
C LEU A 90 -2.52 8.91 -9.21
N ALA A 91 -3.57 9.46 -9.82
CA ALA A 91 -4.27 8.79 -10.92
C ALA A 91 -3.34 8.59 -12.14
N GLY A 92 -3.26 7.36 -12.65
CA GLY A 92 -2.35 6.98 -13.73
C GLY A 92 -0.92 6.68 -13.28
N THR A 93 -0.64 6.75 -11.98
CA THR A 93 0.64 6.32 -11.39
C THR A 93 0.57 4.85 -10.92
N PRO A 94 1.72 4.22 -10.61
CA PRO A 94 1.79 2.89 -10.00
C PRO A 94 0.94 2.70 -8.73
N PHE A 95 0.64 3.80 -8.05
CA PHE A 95 -0.05 3.82 -6.76
C PHE A 95 -1.55 4.10 -6.90
N ALA A 96 -2.08 4.24 -8.12
CA ALA A 96 -3.48 4.61 -8.35
C ALA A 96 -4.48 3.67 -7.65
N ALA A 97 -4.24 2.36 -7.67
CA ALA A 97 -5.09 1.38 -7.01
C ALA A 97 -5.07 1.51 -5.47
N ASP A 98 -3.87 1.67 -4.89
CA ASP A 98 -3.70 1.88 -3.45
C ASP A 98 -4.29 3.22 -3.03
N ALA A 99 -4.12 4.26 -3.84
CA ALA A 99 -4.66 5.59 -3.61
C ALA A 99 -6.19 5.58 -3.59
N ARG A 100 -6.82 4.89 -4.55
CA ARG A 100 -8.29 4.66 -4.55
C ARG A 100 -8.74 3.91 -3.30
N SER A 101 -8.03 2.85 -2.91
CA SER A 101 -8.32 2.07 -1.72
C SER A 101 -8.20 2.90 -0.43
N ALA A 102 -7.14 3.70 -0.31
CA ALA A 102 -6.91 4.60 0.81
C ALA A 102 -8.01 5.67 0.91
N LEU A 103 -8.36 6.31 -0.21
CA LEU A 103 -9.44 7.29 -0.26
C LEU A 103 -10.78 6.69 0.18
N HIS A 104 -11.11 5.48 -0.29
CA HIS A 104 -12.31 4.77 0.13
C HIS A 104 -12.33 4.51 1.65
N LYS A 105 -11.20 4.10 2.25
CA LYS A 105 -11.10 3.87 3.69
C LYS A 105 -11.27 5.16 4.49
N VAL A 106 -10.68 6.27 4.03
CA VAL A 106 -10.82 7.58 4.68
C VAL A 106 -12.28 8.05 4.62
N LEU A 107 -12.92 8.01 3.45
CA LEU A 107 -14.31 8.45 3.30
C LEU A 107 -15.31 7.55 4.05
N ALA A 108 -15.01 6.26 4.19
CA ALA A 108 -15.89 5.30 4.86
C ALA A 108 -16.00 5.50 6.39
N VAL A 109 -15.02 6.15 7.01
CA VAL A 109 -15.01 6.42 8.46
C VAL A 109 -15.54 7.82 8.80
N MET A 110 -15.87 8.64 7.80
CA MET A 110 -16.39 9.99 8.01
C MET A 110 -17.91 9.99 8.25
N PRO A 111 -18.42 10.85 9.15
CA PRO A 111 -19.85 11.13 9.25
C PRO A 111 -20.43 11.61 7.92
N GLU A 112 -21.67 11.23 7.62
CA GLU A 112 -22.33 11.50 6.33
C GLU A 112 -22.26 12.97 5.88
N ARG A 113 -22.45 13.90 6.82
CA ARG A 113 -22.40 15.34 6.57
C ARG A 113 -21.00 15.81 6.16
N GLU A 114 -19.97 15.27 6.78
CA GLU A 114 -18.57 15.63 6.51
C GLU A 114 -18.10 15.01 5.19
N ARG A 115 -18.53 13.78 4.91
CA ARG A 115 -18.31 13.11 3.61
C ARG A 115 -18.93 13.90 2.46
N ALA A 116 -20.17 14.38 2.63
CA ALA A 116 -20.84 15.21 1.63
C ALA A 116 -20.11 16.55 1.41
N ALA A 117 -19.67 17.22 2.49
CA ALA A 117 -18.91 18.46 2.39
C ALA A 117 -17.55 18.27 1.70
N ALA A 118 -16.84 17.18 2.00
CA ALA A 118 -15.59 16.83 1.33
C ALA A 118 -15.81 16.52 -0.15
N ALA A 119 -16.86 15.77 -0.50
CA ALA A 119 -17.21 15.47 -1.89
C ALA A 119 -17.56 16.74 -2.70
N GLU A 120 -18.32 17.65 -2.11
CA GLU A 120 -18.64 18.94 -2.72
C GLU A 120 -17.37 19.78 -2.97
N MET A 121 -16.47 19.83 -1.99
CA MET A 121 -15.21 20.57 -2.12
C MET A 121 -14.28 19.94 -3.17
N VAL A 122 -14.14 18.62 -3.17
CA VAL A 122 -13.38 17.89 -4.20
C VAL A 122 -13.94 18.15 -5.59
N GLY A 123 -15.27 18.19 -5.75
CA GLY A 123 -15.92 18.51 -7.02
C GLY A 123 -15.63 19.93 -7.54
N ARG A 124 -15.17 20.84 -6.67
CA ARG A 124 -14.75 22.20 -7.03
C ARG A 124 -13.26 22.31 -7.36
N VAL A 125 -12.47 21.27 -7.10
CA VAL A 125 -11.04 21.24 -7.43
C VAL A 125 -10.86 20.75 -8.85
N GLN A 126 -10.34 21.61 -9.71
CA GLN A 126 -9.92 21.25 -11.06
C GLN A 126 -8.40 21.21 -11.12
N LEU A 127 -7.84 20.08 -11.55
CA LEU A 127 -6.41 19.94 -11.79
C LEU A 127 -6.15 20.19 -13.27
N LEU A 128 -5.24 21.12 -13.56
CA LEU A 128 -4.70 21.30 -14.90
C LEU A 128 -3.79 20.10 -15.21
N VAL A 129 -4.28 19.17 -16.03
CA VAL A 129 -3.50 18.03 -16.51
C VAL A 129 -2.95 18.37 -17.90
N PRO A 130 -1.64 18.27 -18.15
CA PRO A 130 -1.07 18.49 -19.48
C PRO A 130 -1.76 17.62 -20.54
N ALA A 131 -2.00 18.19 -21.73
CA ALA A 131 -2.80 17.56 -22.79
C ALA A 131 -2.24 16.21 -23.31
N ALA A 132 -0.95 15.92 -23.10
CA ALA A 132 -0.35 14.61 -23.36
C ALA A 132 -0.89 13.48 -22.46
N GLY A 133 -1.56 13.82 -21.34
CA GLY A 133 -2.20 12.88 -20.42
C GLY A 133 -3.56 12.32 -20.87
N ALA A 134 -4.05 12.69 -22.07
CA ALA A 134 -5.26 12.14 -22.66
C ALA A 134 -5.06 10.70 -23.19
N ALA A 135 -3.81 10.27 -23.40
CA ALA A 135 -3.46 8.89 -23.75
C ALA A 135 -3.17 8.01 -22.51
N ARG A 136 -3.82 8.28 -21.36
CA ARG A 136 -3.88 7.33 -20.22
C ARG A 136 -4.76 6.10 -20.52
N SER A 137 -4.88 5.72 -21.80
CA SER A 137 -5.71 4.64 -22.33
C SER A 137 -5.12 3.24 -22.17
N ALA A 138 -4.04 3.10 -21.42
CA ALA A 138 -3.73 1.85 -20.75
C ALA A 138 -3.14 2.24 -19.39
N GLU A 139 -3.87 2.02 -18.29
CA GLU A 139 -3.22 1.99 -16.97
C GLU A 139 -2.00 1.09 -17.14
N PRO A 140 -0.76 1.58 -16.99
CA PRO A 140 0.34 0.68 -16.68
C PRO A 140 -0.01 0.25 -15.26
N VAL A 141 -0.82 -0.80 -15.15
CA VAL A 141 -1.04 -1.51 -13.90
C VAL A 141 0.34 -1.98 -13.55
N VAL A 142 1.03 -1.22 -12.70
CA VAL A 142 2.23 -1.71 -12.05
C VAL A 142 1.76 -2.95 -11.32
N PRO A 143 2.20 -4.14 -11.77
CA PRO A 143 1.70 -5.36 -11.16
C PRO A 143 2.05 -5.26 -9.68
N ALA A 144 1.11 -5.59 -8.79
CA ALA A 144 1.31 -5.51 -7.34
C ALA A 144 2.66 -6.14 -6.92
N VAL A 145 3.08 -7.17 -7.65
CA VAL A 145 4.41 -7.79 -7.64
C VAL A 145 5.59 -6.82 -7.64
N LEU A 146 5.59 -5.74 -8.43
CA LEU A 146 6.70 -4.78 -8.47
C LEU A 146 6.82 -4.03 -7.14
N ARG A 147 5.69 -3.57 -6.58
CA ARG A 147 5.67 -2.86 -5.28
C ARG A 147 5.99 -3.81 -4.13
N GLU A 148 5.43 -5.00 -4.16
CA GLU A 148 5.68 -6.05 -3.17
C GLU A 148 7.16 -6.47 -3.16
N ALA A 149 7.76 -6.68 -4.33
CA ALA A 149 9.18 -7.03 -4.44
C ALA A 149 10.09 -5.91 -3.93
N LEU A 150 9.78 -4.64 -4.23
CA LEU A 150 10.55 -3.50 -3.72
C LEU A 150 10.47 -3.42 -2.19
N THR A 151 9.27 -3.60 -1.62
CA THR A 151 9.05 -3.57 -0.16
C THR A 151 9.68 -4.78 0.54
N ALA A 152 9.64 -5.95 -0.08
CA ALA A 152 10.23 -7.19 0.44
C ALA A 152 11.74 -7.30 0.18
N GLY A 153 12.32 -6.38 -0.60
CA GLY A 153 13.71 -6.44 -1.05
C GLY A 153 14.01 -7.70 -1.84
N ARG A 154 13.19 -8.03 -2.84
CA ARG A 154 13.33 -9.22 -3.70
C ARG A 154 13.80 -8.85 -5.11
N VAL A 155 14.64 -9.71 -5.68
CA VAL A 155 15.09 -9.58 -7.07
C VAL A 155 13.92 -9.81 -8.01
N LEU A 156 13.84 -9.01 -9.07
CA LEU A 156 12.79 -9.10 -10.09
C LEU A 156 13.37 -9.64 -11.39
N ARG A 157 12.63 -10.52 -12.06
CA ARG A 157 12.86 -10.87 -13.46
C ARG A 157 11.84 -10.16 -14.34
N LEU A 158 12.32 -9.31 -15.24
CA LEU A 158 11.52 -8.53 -16.16
C LEU A 158 11.65 -9.08 -17.58
N ALA A 159 10.53 -9.29 -18.25
CA ALA A 159 10.50 -9.34 -19.72
C ALA A 159 10.36 -7.90 -20.22
N TYR A 160 11.47 -7.29 -20.64
CA TYR A 160 11.57 -5.87 -20.95
C TYR A 160 11.79 -5.64 -22.44
N SER A 161 10.97 -4.77 -23.03
CA SER A 161 11.12 -4.29 -24.40
C SER A 161 12.00 -3.05 -24.43
N ASP A 162 13.09 -3.06 -25.19
CA ASP A 162 13.93 -1.87 -25.37
C ASP A 162 13.29 -0.83 -26.34
N ARG A 163 14.06 0.18 -26.77
CA ARG A 163 13.57 1.27 -27.65
C ARG A 163 13.29 0.74 -29.06
N GLU A 164 14.01 -0.29 -29.46
CA GLU A 164 13.96 -0.96 -30.75
C GLU A 164 12.88 -2.04 -30.79
N GLY A 165 12.22 -2.32 -29.66
CA GLY A 165 11.16 -3.31 -29.53
C GLY A 165 11.65 -4.73 -29.26
N VAL A 166 12.96 -4.91 -29.03
CA VAL A 166 13.54 -6.22 -28.76
C VAL A 166 13.20 -6.63 -27.34
N LEU A 167 12.56 -7.78 -27.21
CA LEU A 167 12.22 -8.34 -25.92
C LEU A 167 13.45 -8.98 -25.29
N THR A 168 13.69 -8.66 -24.03
CA THR A 168 14.85 -9.15 -23.31
C THR A 168 14.50 -9.53 -21.88
N SER A 169 15.17 -10.54 -21.35
CA SER A 169 15.06 -10.90 -19.93
C SER A 169 16.07 -10.09 -19.12
N ARG A 170 15.63 -9.49 -18.01
CA ARG A 170 16.45 -8.66 -17.13
C ARG A 170 16.21 -9.06 -15.68
N GLU A 171 17.26 -9.46 -14.99
CA GLU A 171 17.23 -9.56 -13.53
C GLU A 171 17.64 -8.21 -12.93
N VAL A 172 16.76 -7.67 -12.10
CA VAL A 172 16.83 -6.31 -11.57
C VAL A 172 16.68 -6.35 -10.07
N GLU A 173 17.59 -5.68 -9.37
CA GLU A 173 17.48 -5.42 -7.94
C GLU A 173 16.75 -4.07 -7.78
N PRO A 174 15.45 -4.04 -7.43
CA PRO A 174 14.67 -2.82 -7.38
C PRO A 174 15.14 -1.91 -6.24
N VAL A 175 15.19 -0.61 -6.50
CA VAL A 175 15.60 0.42 -5.52
C VAL A 175 14.49 1.43 -5.29
N ALA A 176 13.96 2.03 -6.37
CA ALA A 176 12.96 3.10 -6.27
C ALA A 176 12.04 3.12 -7.48
N PHE A 177 10.86 3.73 -7.32
CA PHE A 177 10.07 4.22 -8.44
C PHE A 177 10.36 5.69 -8.66
N LEU A 178 10.52 6.09 -9.91
CA LEU A 178 10.79 7.48 -10.31
C LEU A 178 9.70 7.92 -11.28
N GLY A 179 9.10 9.08 -10.99
CA GLY A 179 8.15 9.73 -11.89
C GLY A 179 8.90 10.72 -12.78
N GLY A 180 8.84 10.55 -14.10
CA GLY A 180 9.22 11.57 -15.06
C GLY A 180 7.98 12.29 -15.61
N ASP A 181 8.20 13.30 -16.45
CA ASP A 181 7.12 14.16 -17.00
C ASP A 181 6.03 13.37 -17.74
N GLU A 182 6.40 12.31 -18.46
CA GLU A 182 5.46 11.50 -19.26
C GLU A 182 5.38 10.02 -18.85
N HIS A 183 6.38 9.50 -18.12
CA HIS A 183 6.52 8.07 -17.87
C HIS A 183 7.03 7.77 -16.47
N TRP A 184 6.60 6.63 -15.94
CA TRP A 184 7.12 6.05 -14.71
C TRP A 184 8.25 5.08 -14.99
N TYR A 185 9.23 5.05 -14.08
CA TYR A 185 10.41 4.20 -14.16
C TYR A 185 10.57 3.40 -12.87
N LEU A 186 10.99 2.13 -13.00
CA LEU A 186 11.62 1.38 -11.92
C LEU A 186 13.13 1.62 -12.01
N ALA A 187 13.71 2.23 -10.99
CA ALA A 187 15.15 2.31 -10.83
C ALA A 187 15.66 1.05 -10.11
N GLY A 188 16.76 0.50 -10.61
CA GLY A 188 17.40 -0.63 -9.97
C GLY A 188 18.74 -1.00 -10.58
N TRP A 189 19.44 -1.91 -9.92
CA TRP A 189 20.67 -2.48 -10.46
C TRP A 189 20.35 -3.58 -11.46
N CYS A 190 20.79 -3.42 -12.70
CA CYS A 190 20.60 -4.42 -13.74
C CYS A 190 21.75 -5.43 -13.71
N ARG A 191 21.49 -6.68 -13.35
CA ARG A 191 22.55 -7.71 -13.28
C ARG A 191 23.19 -8.02 -14.61
N LEU A 192 22.43 -7.96 -15.71
CA LEU A 192 22.98 -8.20 -17.04
C LEU A 192 23.97 -7.11 -17.48
N ARG A 193 23.78 -5.87 -17.01
CA ARG A 193 24.61 -4.72 -17.39
C ARG A 193 25.59 -4.30 -16.31
N GLU A 194 25.50 -4.93 -15.13
CA GLU A 194 26.28 -4.62 -13.94
C GLU A 194 26.33 -3.12 -13.63
N ALA A 195 25.18 -2.46 -13.74
CA ALA A 195 25.06 -1.00 -13.61
C ALA A 195 23.64 -0.56 -13.16
N PRO A 196 23.50 0.62 -12.54
CA PRO A 196 22.21 1.23 -12.28
C PRO A 196 21.48 1.57 -13.59
N ARG A 197 20.17 1.27 -13.65
CA ARG A 197 19.33 1.52 -14.83
C ARG A 197 17.91 1.92 -14.42
N GLY A 198 17.30 2.80 -15.22
CA GLY A 198 15.88 3.10 -15.18
C GLY A 198 15.12 2.26 -16.21
N PHE A 199 14.10 1.54 -15.76
CA PHE A 199 13.23 0.72 -16.60
C PHE A 199 11.86 1.36 -16.71
N ARG A 200 11.45 1.77 -17.91
CA ARG A 200 10.12 2.34 -18.10
C ARG A 200 9.03 1.30 -17.84
N LEU A 201 8.05 1.63 -17.02
CA LEU A 201 7.04 0.66 -16.59
C LEU A 201 6.12 0.23 -17.74
N ASP A 202 5.85 1.10 -18.71
CA ASP A 202 5.06 0.80 -19.91
C ASP A 202 5.74 -0.19 -20.88
N ARG A 203 7.04 -0.43 -20.70
CA ARG A 203 7.85 -1.36 -21.51
C ARG A 203 8.09 -2.72 -20.85
N ILE A 204 7.62 -2.91 -19.62
CA ILE A 204 7.64 -4.19 -18.92
C ILE A 204 6.46 -5.02 -19.43
N ARG A 205 6.75 -6.14 -20.11
CA ARG A 205 5.73 -7.05 -20.67
C ARG A 205 5.29 -8.11 -19.68
N ALA A 206 6.22 -8.54 -18.82
CA ALA A 206 5.95 -9.46 -17.72
C ALA A 206 6.94 -9.21 -16.59
N VAL A 207 6.53 -9.54 -15.38
CA VAL A 207 7.34 -9.43 -14.18
C VAL A 207 7.12 -10.64 -13.28
N GLU A 208 8.20 -11.14 -12.72
CA GLU A 208 8.22 -12.21 -11.74
C GLU A 208 9.12 -11.77 -10.56
N ALA A 209 8.63 -11.93 -9.33
CA ALA A 209 9.47 -11.76 -8.14
C ALA A 209 10.18 -13.08 -7.85
N LEU A 210 11.50 -13.05 -7.78
CA LEU A 210 12.30 -14.22 -7.43
C LEU A 210 12.33 -14.40 -5.91
N ASP A 211 12.54 -15.62 -5.45
CA ASP A 211 12.74 -15.93 -4.02
C ASP A 211 14.13 -15.50 -3.50
N GLU A 212 14.90 -14.79 -4.31
CA GLU A 212 16.18 -14.20 -3.96
C GLU A 212 16.00 -12.79 -3.36
N ARG A 213 16.75 -12.49 -2.30
CA ARG A 213 16.79 -11.15 -1.72
C ARG A 213 17.82 -10.26 -2.42
N VAL A 214 17.51 -8.98 -2.52
CA VAL A 214 18.43 -7.95 -3.00
C VAL A 214 19.65 -7.89 -2.06
N PRO A 215 20.87 -8.05 -2.57
CA PRO A 215 22.08 -7.87 -1.77
C PRO A 215 22.18 -6.41 -1.32
N ALA A 216 22.80 -6.16 -0.16
CA ALA A 216 23.03 -4.80 0.33
C ALA A 216 24.01 -4.08 -0.60
N ARG A 217 23.46 -3.33 -1.57
CA ARG A 217 24.20 -2.55 -2.55
C ARG A 217 23.70 -1.11 -2.49
N HIS A 218 24.63 -0.17 -2.39
CA HIS A 218 24.31 1.23 -2.57
C HIS A 218 24.14 1.50 -4.06
N VAL A 219 23.01 2.07 -4.44
CA VAL A 219 22.72 2.46 -5.82
C VAL A 219 22.52 3.96 -5.81
N ASP A 220 23.47 4.69 -6.41
CA ASP A 220 23.33 6.11 -6.60
C ASP A 220 22.30 6.36 -7.72
N LEU A 221 21.17 6.95 -7.35
CA LEU A 221 20.09 7.24 -8.30
C LEU A 221 20.43 8.42 -9.22
N SER A 222 21.42 9.24 -8.88
CA SER A 222 21.91 10.32 -9.75
C SER A 222 22.69 9.79 -10.97
N GLU A 223 23.26 8.60 -10.86
CA GLU A 223 23.97 7.90 -11.95
C GLU A 223 23.02 7.19 -12.93
N LEU A 224 21.70 7.37 -12.77
CA LEU A 224 20.73 6.85 -13.72
C LEU A 224 20.84 7.64 -15.03
N ASP A 225 21.69 7.10 -15.90
CA ASP A 225 22.09 7.51 -17.26
C ASP A 225 20.92 7.80 -18.24
N THR A 226 19.67 7.74 -17.75
CA THR A 226 18.44 7.77 -18.54
C THR A 226 17.44 8.86 -18.13
N LEU A 227 17.69 9.63 -17.07
CA LEU A 227 16.63 10.50 -16.53
C LEU A 227 16.75 11.99 -16.83
N GLY A 228 17.93 12.56 -17.08
CA GLY A 228 18.06 13.92 -17.64
C GLY A 228 17.40 15.06 -16.86
N SER A 229 16.89 14.81 -15.65
CA SER A 229 16.19 15.76 -14.80
C SER A 229 16.60 15.61 -13.34
N ASP A 230 16.55 16.71 -12.60
CA ASP A 230 16.89 16.75 -11.18
C ASP A 230 15.91 15.88 -10.39
N LEU A 231 16.40 14.76 -9.86
CA LEU A 231 15.61 13.86 -9.02
C LEU A 231 15.48 14.48 -7.62
N VAL A 232 14.27 14.90 -7.26
CA VAL A 232 13.96 15.35 -5.89
C VAL A 232 13.31 14.19 -5.12
N PRO A 233 13.93 13.67 -4.06
CA PRO A 233 13.35 12.61 -3.24
C PRO A 233 12.06 13.06 -2.54
N LEU A 234 11.05 12.19 -2.47
CA LEU A 234 9.81 12.48 -1.73
C LEU A 234 10.03 12.69 -0.22
N THR A 235 11.15 12.21 0.33
CA THR A 235 11.53 12.41 1.73
C THR A 235 11.81 13.88 2.07
N GLU A 236 12.09 14.72 1.06
CA GLU A 236 12.27 16.15 1.26
C GLU A 236 10.95 16.89 1.57
N PHE A 237 9.80 16.23 1.38
CA PHE A 237 8.47 16.75 1.74
C PHE A 237 8.01 16.34 3.16
N GLY A 238 8.93 15.89 4.01
CA GLY A 238 8.68 15.69 5.45
C GLY A 238 7.99 14.37 5.82
N VAL A 239 8.36 13.27 5.16
CA VAL A 239 7.91 11.89 5.46
C VAL A 239 8.91 11.17 6.36
#